data_AF-A0A2H3JHD7-F1
#
_entry.id   AF-A0A2H3JHD7-F1
#
_cell.length_a   1.000
_cell.length_b   1.000
_cell.length_c   1.000
_cell.angle_alpha   90.00
_cell.angle_beta   90.00
_cell.angle_gamma   90.00
#
_symmetry.space_group_name_H-M   'P 1'
#
loop_
_entity.id
_entity.type
_entity.pdbx_description
1 polymer ?
#
loop_
_entity_poly.entity_id
_entity_poly.type
_entity_poly.pdbx_seq_one_letter_code
_entity_poly.pdbx_strand_id
1 'polypeptide(L)'
;MEWRESAHRCCRRFASGQDFALNRELSEQHDLPLSLVYQDTGFVFALKKTDLRGELPRGFVNVTAQRKRWLFSSIELKKRNARMKDALDETLIMSDKIIQELIAEIVDVIGALYKASEAVAIVDMLWSFAHASILRDYVRPEFTGTLAIKAGRHPVLENVQAAGTLVPNDVYCCEASSFQIVQGQNMSGKSIYLRQIGLLTVMAMCGCFVPAEYGSFRLHDALLTRLSNDDDIEKSLSTFANEMASCAMIVGL
;
A
#
# COMPACT_ATOMS: atom_id res chain seq x y z
N MET A 1 8.28 -9.78 -12.08
CA MET A 1 7.72 -10.36 -13.33
C MET A 1 8.00 -9.49 -14.56
N GLU A 2 7.85 -8.17 -14.49
CA GLU A 2 8.06 -7.24 -15.63
C GLU A 2 9.48 -7.19 -16.21
N TRP A 3 10.52 -7.39 -15.40
CA TRP A 3 11.91 -7.38 -15.87
C TRP A 3 12.24 -8.58 -16.77
N ARG A 4 11.74 -9.77 -16.44
CA ARG A 4 11.86 -10.95 -17.29
C ARG A 4 11.16 -10.73 -18.63
N GLU A 5 9.94 -10.21 -18.62
CA GLU A 5 9.25 -9.89 -19.88
C GLU A 5 10.00 -8.84 -20.71
N SER A 6 10.63 -7.85 -20.08
CA SER A 6 11.39 -6.81 -20.77
C SER A 6 12.69 -7.33 -21.38
N ALA A 7 13.41 -8.22 -20.68
CA ALA A 7 14.57 -8.93 -21.21
C ALA A 7 14.18 -9.83 -22.39
N HIS A 8 13.09 -10.58 -22.27
CA HIS A 8 12.52 -11.36 -23.38
C HIS A 8 12.14 -10.46 -24.57
N ARG A 9 11.55 -9.27 -24.34
CA ARG A 9 11.20 -8.31 -25.41
C ARG A 9 12.45 -7.77 -26.13
N CYS A 10 13.55 -7.52 -25.41
CA CYS A 10 14.80 -7.04 -26.00
C CYS A 10 15.49 -8.12 -26.85
N CYS A 11 15.61 -9.35 -26.33
CA CYS A 11 16.11 -10.50 -27.10
C CYS A 11 15.24 -10.80 -28.33
N ARG A 12 13.91 -10.69 -28.22
CA ARG A 12 12.98 -10.82 -29.36
C ARG A 12 13.25 -9.78 -30.44
N ARG A 13 13.54 -8.53 -30.09
CA ARG A 13 13.88 -7.48 -31.07
C ARG A 13 15.20 -7.78 -31.78
N PHE A 14 16.22 -8.23 -31.07
CA PHE A 14 17.52 -8.56 -31.67
C PHE A 14 17.46 -9.82 -32.57
N ALA A 15 16.77 -10.88 -32.13
CA ALA A 15 16.60 -12.11 -32.91
C ALA A 15 15.71 -11.91 -34.15
N SER A 16 14.74 -11.01 -34.06
CA SER A 16 13.75 -10.80 -35.12
C SER A 16 14.37 -10.48 -36.48
N GLY A 17 15.43 -9.67 -36.55
CA GLY A 17 16.01 -9.25 -37.84
C GLY A 17 16.58 -10.41 -38.67
N GLN A 18 17.28 -11.36 -38.03
CA GLN A 18 17.89 -12.50 -38.72
C GLN A 18 16.87 -13.61 -38.97
N ASP A 19 15.93 -13.83 -38.05
CA ASP A 19 14.88 -14.84 -38.22
C ASP A 19 13.88 -14.43 -39.31
N PHE A 20 13.56 -13.13 -39.44
CA PHE A 20 12.77 -12.61 -40.55
C PHE A 20 13.47 -12.76 -41.90
N ALA A 21 14.80 -12.61 -41.95
CA ALA A 21 15.58 -12.88 -43.16
C ALA A 21 15.50 -14.37 -43.56
N LEU A 22 15.65 -15.28 -42.61
CA LEU A 22 15.50 -16.73 -42.85
C LEU A 22 14.07 -17.10 -43.30
N ASN A 23 13.05 -16.46 -42.72
CA ASN A 23 11.67 -16.65 -43.15
C ASN A 23 11.46 -16.19 -44.60
N ARG A 24 12.09 -15.07 -44.99
CA ARG A 24 12.01 -14.54 -46.35
C ARG A 24 12.72 -15.45 -47.35
N GLU A 25 13.93 -15.90 -47.05
CA GLU A 25 14.70 -16.82 -47.89
C GLU A 25 13.95 -18.14 -48.12
N LEU A 26 13.41 -18.75 -47.06
CA LEU A 26 12.65 -20.00 -47.16
C LEU A 26 11.27 -19.79 -47.82
N SER A 27 10.67 -18.62 -47.67
CA SER A 27 9.43 -18.25 -48.35
C SER A 27 9.63 -18.09 -49.86
N GLU A 28 10.73 -17.44 -50.27
CA GLU A 28 11.11 -17.25 -51.67
C GLU A 28 11.59 -18.57 -52.32
N GLN A 29 12.34 -19.40 -51.58
CA GLN A 29 12.84 -20.68 -52.07
C GLN A 29 11.74 -21.72 -52.32
N HIS A 30 10.68 -21.71 -51.51
CA HIS A 30 9.61 -22.70 -51.57
C HIS A 30 8.28 -22.16 -52.12
N ASP A 31 8.22 -20.88 -52.50
CA ASP A 31 7.01 -20.18 -52.97
C ASP A 31 5.81 -20.36 -52.02
N LEU A 32 6.09 -20.33 -50.71
CA LEU A 32 5.08 -20.49 -49.66
C LEU A 32 5.03 -19.22 -48.79
N PRO A 33 3.83 -18.70 -48.46
CA PRO A 33 3.68 -17.53 -47.59
C PRO A 33 3.90 -17.92 -46.11
N LEU A 34 5.16 -18.09 -45.73
CA LEU A 34 5.56 -18.42 -44.36
C LEU A 34 5.44 -17.21 -43.43
N SER A 35 4.88 -17.43 -42.24
CA SER A 35 4.83 -16.44 -41.17
C SER A 35 5.55 -16.95 -39.93
N LEU A 36 6.31 -16.09 -39.25
CA LEU A 36 6.94 -16.44 -37.97
C LEU A 36 5.99 -16.15 -36.81
N VAL A 37 5.84 -17.13 -35.92
CA VAL A 37 5.06 -17.01 -34.68
C VAL A 37 5.96 -17.36 -33.50
N TYR A 38 5.96 -16.50 -32.48
CA TYR A 38 6.68 -16.78 -31.24
C TYR A 38 5.80 -17.59 -30.28
N GLN A 39 6.36 -18.65 -29.71
CA GLN A 39 5.76 -19.49 -28.67
C GLN A 39 6.72 -19.60 -27.47
N ASP A 40 6.30 -20.28 -26.41
CA ASP A 40 7.07 -20.42 -25.17
C ASP A 40 8.45 -21.07 -25.37
N THR A 41 8.60 -21.88 -26.42
CA THR A 41 9.84 -22.59 -26.77
C THR A 41 10.68 -21.88 -27.86
N GLY A 42 10.24 -20.71 -28.33
CA GLY A 42 10.93 -19.91 -29.36
C GLY A 42 10.08 -19.67 -30.61
N PHE A 43 10.72 -19.25 -31.69
CA PHE A 43 10.05 -18.99 -32.97
C PHE A 43 9.74 -20.28 -33.74
N VAL A 44 8.56 -20.33 -34.36
CA VAL A 44 8.13 -21.40 -35.26
C VAL A 44 7.55 -20.80 -36.54
N PHE A 45 7.68 -21.52 -37.66
CA PHE A 45 7.03 -21.15 -38.90
C PHE A 45 5.56 -21.56 -38.85
N ALA A 46 4.71 -20.72 -39.44
CA ALA A 46 3.28 -20.91 -39.53
C ALA A 46 2.81 -20.66 -40.98
N LEU A 47 2.04 -21.61 -41.50
CA LEU A 47 1.43 -21.57 -42.84
C LEU A 47 -0.08 -21.76 -42.73
N LYS A 48 -0.89 -21.05 -43.50
CA LYS A 48 -2.35 -21.30 -43.53
C LYS A 48 -2.63 -22.61 -44.27
N LYS A 49 -3.62 -23.37 -43.81
CA LYS A 49 -3.99 -24.65 -44.44
C LYS A 49 -4.46 -24.51 -45.89
N THR A 50 -4.99 -23.34 -46.26
CA THR A 50 -5.48 -23.02 -47.62
C THR A 50 -4.38 -22.83 -48.65
N ASP A 51 -3.18 -22.50 -48.18
CA ASP A 51 -2.09 -22.02 -49.04
C ASP A 51 -1.11 -23.15 -49.38
N LEU A 52 -1.31 -24.35 -48.81
CA LEU A 52 -0.49 -25.53 -49.08
C LEU A 52 -1.12 -26.35 -50.21
N ARG A 53 -0.51 -26.31 -51.40
CA ARG A 53 -0.87 -27.15 -52.55
C ARG A 53 0.09 -28.34 -52.64
N GLY A 54 -0.10 -29.35 -51.78
CA GLY A 54 0.69 -30.59 -51.79
C GLY A 54 1.35 -30.93 -50.45
N GLU A 55 2.43 -31.71 -50.49
CA GLU A 55 3.24 -32.04 -49.30
C GLU A 55 4.19 -30.92 -48.92
N LEU A 56 4.50 -30.80 -47.62
CA LEU A 56 5.48 -29.84 -47.13
C LEU A 56 6.88 -30.16 -47.70
N PRO A 57 7.68 -29.15 -48.07
CA PRO A 57 9.05 -29.37 -48.55
C PRO A 57 9.90 -30.18 -47.57
N ARG A 58 10.80 -31.01 -48.11
CA ARG A 58 11.74 -31.81 -47.30
C ARG A 58 12.72 -30.87 -46.59
N GLY A 59 12.84 -30.97 -45.27
CA GLY A 59 13.72 -30.13 -44.45
C GLY A 59 13.01 -29.47 -43.26
N PHE A 60 11.67 -29.41 -43.28
CA PHE A 60 10.88 -28.99 -42.13
C PHE A 60 10.67 -30.15 -41.14
N VAL A 61 10.69 -29.82 -39.85
CA VAL A 61 10.66 -30.74 -38.71
C VAL A 61 9.63 -30.26 -37.69
N ASN A 62 9.10 -31.17 -36.86
CA ASN A 62 8.06 -30.90 -35.85
C ASN A 62 6.81 -30.24 -36.45
N VAL A 63 6.19 -30.89 -37.44
CA VAL A 63 4.96 -30.41 -38.07
C VAL A 63 3.77 -30.69 -37.14
N THR A 64 3.08 -29.64 -36.72
CA THR A 64 1.88 -29.71 -35.88
C THR A 64 0.72 -29.02 -36.59
N ALA A 65 -0.43 -29.71 -36.66
CA ALA A 65 -1.65 -29.15 -37.22
C ALA A 65 -2.46 -28.39 -36.16
N GLN A 66 -2.75 -27.11 -36.38
CA GLN A 66 -3.75 -26.35 -35.62
C GLN A 66 -5.03 -26.13 -36.45
N ARG A 67 -6.10 -25.62 -35.82
CA ARG A 67 -7.43 -25.46 -36.47
C ARG A 67 -7.38 -24.72 -37.82
N LYS A 68 -6.53 -23.69 -37.98
CA LYS A 68 -6.43 -22.88 -39.22
C LYS A 68 -5.04 -22.81 -39.85
N ARG A 69 -4.00 -23.34 -39.19
CA ARG A 69 -2.60 -23.19 -39.59
C ARG A 69 -1.79 -24.47 -39.34
N TRP A 70 -0.77 -24.69 -40.14
CA TRP A 70 0.32 -25.64 -39.91
C TRP A 70 1.45 -24.91 -39.20
N LEU A 71 1.97 -25.51 -38.14
CA LEU A 71 3.17 -25.06 -37.45
C LEU A 71 4.30 -26.03 -37.73
N PHE A 72 5.49 -25.52 -38.01
CA PHE A 72 6.67 -26.35 -38.25
C PHE A 72 7.94 -25.54 -37.99
N SER A 73 9.07 -26.22 -37.95
CA SER A 73 10.37 -25.63 -37.67
C SER A 73 11.40 -26.15 -38.67
N SER A 74 12.56 -25.50 -38.77
CA SER A 74 13.71 -26.00 -39.50
C SER A 74 14.86 -26.28 -38.52
N ILE A 75 15.84 -27.11 -38.93
CA ILE A 75 17.04 -27.36 -38.12
C ILE A 75 17.77 -26.05 -37.84
N GLU A 76 17.81 -25.13 -38.81
CA GLU A 76 18.42 -23.83 -38.65
C GLU A 76 17.67 -22.94 -37.65
N LEU A 77 16.34 -22.88 -37.73
CA LEU A 77 15.53 -22.11 -36.78
C LEU A 77 15.66 -22.67 -35.36
N LYS A 78 15.73 -23.99 -35.19
CA LYS A 78 15.99 -24.60 -33.88
C LYS A 78 17.36 -24.21 -33.31
N LYS A 79 18.42 -24.18 -34.13
CA LYS A 79 19.76 -23.74 -33.70
C LYS A 79 19.74 -22.27 -33.25
N ARG A 80 19.00 -21.42 -33.96
CA ARG A 80 18.86 -19.99 -33.60
C ARG A 80 18.05 -19.81 -32.31
N ASN A 81 16.94 -20.53 -32.15
CA ASN A 81 16.16 -20.54 -30.91
C ASN A 81 17.00 -21.00 -29.71
N ALA A 82 17.85 -22.03 -29.88
CA ALA A 82 18.76 -22.49 -28.83
C ALA A 82 19.75 -21.38 -28.44
N ARG A 83 20.44 -20.77 -29.41
CA ARG A 83 21.36 -19.63 -29.14
C ARG A 83 20.67 -18.44 -28.48
N MET A 84 19.44 -18.11 -28.90
CA MET A 84 18.65 -17.04 -28.29
C MET A 84 18.33 -17.36 -26.84
N LYS A 85 18.00 -18.62 -26.54
CA LYS A 85 17.74 -19.07 -25.17
C LYS A 85 19.00 -19.01 -24.32
N ASP A 86 20.14 -19.49 -24.83
CA ASP A 86 21.41 -19.45 -24.11
C ASP A 86 21.81 -18.01 -23.76
N ALA A 87 21.71 -17.08 -24.72
CA ALA A 87 22.01 -15.67 -24.48
C ALA A 87 21.06 -15.01 -23.47
N LEU A 88 19.78 -15.40 -23.46
CA LEU A 88 18.82 -14.94 -22.48
C LEU A 88 19.15 -15.48 -21.08
N ASP A 89 19.47 -16.76 -20.97
CA ASP A 89 19.85 -17.41 -19.70
C ASP A 89 21.12 -16.77 -19.12
N GLU A 90 22.14 -16.51 -19.96
CA GLU A 90 23.35 -15.77 -19.57
C GLU A 90 23.03 -14.35 -19.07
N THR A 91 22.16 -13.62 -19.76
CA THR A 91 21.76 -12.26 -19.36
C THR A 91 21.04 -12.28 -18.01
N LEU A 92 20.20 -13.29 -17.76
CA LEU A 92 19.49 -13.45 -16.49
C LEU A 92 20.44 -13.77 -15.34
N ILE A 93 21.40 -14.66 -15.55
CA ILE A 93 22.44 -14.99 -14.55
C ILE A 93 23.27 -13.75 -14.20
N MET A 94 23.70 -13.00 -15.22
CA MET A 94 24.46 -11.76 -15.01
C MET A 94 23.65 -10.70 -14.26
N SER A 95 22.37 -10.54 -14.59
CA SER A 95 21.48 -9.59 -13.91
C SER A 95 21.26 -9.98 -12.44
N ASP A 96 21.04 -11.27 -12.17
CA ASP A 96 20.87 -11.77 -10.80
C ASP A 96 22.13 -11.49 -9.97
N LYS A 97 23.32 -11.76 -10.53
CA LYS A 97 24.59 -11.46 -9.88
C LYS A 97 24.72 -9.97 -9.52
N ILE A 98 24.42 -9.06 -10.45
CA ILE A 98 24.46 -7.61 -10.22
C ILE A 98 23.48 -7.21 -9.11
N ILE A 99 22.27 -7.78 -9.10
CA ILE A 99 21.27 -7.49 -8.07
C ILE A 99 21.74 -7.99 -6.70
N GLN A 100 22.32 -9.19 -6.62
CA GLN A 100 22.84 -9.73 -5.35
C GLN A 100 23.99 -8.89 -4.82
N GLU A 101 24.91 -8.45 -5.68
CA GLU A 101 26.00 -7.54 -5.32
C GLU A 101 25.45 -6.21 -4.79
N LEU A 102 24.47 -5.61 -5.49
CA LEU A 102 23.82 -4.37 -5.05
C LEU A 102 23.10 -4.54 -3.70
N ILE A 103 22.40 -5.66 -3.49
CA ILE A 103 21.72 -5.94 -2.21
C ILE A 103 22.75 -6.03 -1.08
N ALA A 104 23.87 -6.72 -1.31
CA ALA A 104 24.94 -6.84 -0.31
C ALA A 104 25.49 -5.45 0.08
N GLU A 105 25.77 -4.59 -0.91
CA GLU A 105 26.22 -3.21 -0.67
C GLU A 105 25.19 -2.39 0.12
N ILE A 106 23.90 -2.53 -0.18
CA ILE A 106 22.83 -1.80 0.54
C ILE A 106 22.71 -2.28 1.98
N VAL A 107 22.85 -3.59 2.24
CA VAL A 107 22.75 -4.16 3.58
C VAL A 107 23.79 -3.57 4.52
N ASP A 108 25.01 -3.30 4.04
CA ASP A 108 26.06 -2.67 4.83
C ASP A 108 25.69 -1.24 5.28
N VAL A 109 24.84 -0.54 4.51
CA VAL A 109 24.44 0.86 4.76
C VAL A 109 23.00 0.97 5.29
N ILE A 110 22.31 -0.15 5.50
CA ILE A 110 20.88 -0.18 5.81
C ILE A 110 20.53 0.60 7.09
N GLY A 111 21.43 0.62 8.07
CA GLY A 111 21.25 1.39 9.30
C GLY A 111 21.15 2.91 9.06
N ALA A 112 21.89 3.44 8.09
CA ALA A 112 21.80 4.85 7.72
C ALA A 112 20.49 5.15 6.97
N LEU A 113 20.02 4.22 6.13
CA LEU A 113 18.74 4.34 5.44
C LEU A 113 17.56 4.35 6.42
N TYR A 114 17.57 3.49 7.45
CA TYR A 114 16.54 3.52 8.50
C TYR A 114 16.53 4.84 9.26
N LYS A 115 17.70 5.36 9.64
CA LYS A 115 17.80 6.68 10.31
C LYS A 115 17.29 7.81 9.43
N ALA A 116 17.61 7.79 8.13
CA ALA A 116 17.08 8.77 7.19
C ALA A 116 15.55 8.66 7.06
N SER A 117 15.02 7.43 6.99
CA SER A 117 13.58 7.18 6.94
C SER A 117 12.87 7.68 8.20
N GLU A 118 13.44 7.43 9.38
CA GLU A 118 12.89 7.92 10.65
C GLU A 118 12.90 9.44 10.72
N ALA A 119 14.01 10.08 10.31
CA ALA A 119 14.10 11.54 10.26
C ALA A 119 13.05 12.15 9.31
N VAL A 120 12.88 11.58 8.12
CA VAL A 120 11.84 12.02 7.17
C VAL A 120 10.44 11.82 7.73
N ALA A 121 10.17 10.68 8.38
CA ALA A 121 8.87 10.40 8.99
C ALA A 121 8.54 11.38 10.13
N ILE A 122 9.51 11.73 10.97
CA ILE A 122 9.32 12.74 12.03
C ILE A 122 9.03 14.11 11.43
N VAL A 123 9.76 14.53 10.40
CA VAL A 123 9.53 15.82 9.72
C VAL A 123 8.14 15.85 9.07
N ASP A 124 7.71 14.78 8.42
CA ASP A 124 6.39 14.67 7.80
C ASP A 124 5.25 14.74 8.84
N MET A 125 5.42 14.06 9.97
CA MET A 125 4.49 14.12 11.10
C MET A 125 4.40 15.54 11.67
N LEU A 126 5.55 16.17 11.96
CA LEU A 126 5.59 17.54 12.51
C LEU A 126 4.99 18.56 11.54
N TRP A 127 5.30 18.42 10.24
CA TRP A 127 4.70 19.25 9.19
C TRP A 127 3.18 19.08 9.13
N SER A 128 2.70 17.85 9.20
CA SER A 128 1.27 17.54 9.21
C SER A 128 0.56 18.16 10.41
N PHE A 129 1.16 18.10 11.60
CA PHE A 129 0.65 18.77 12.80
C PHE A 129 0.63 20.29 12.62
N ALA A 130 1.71 20.89 12.16
CA ALA A 130 1.79 22.33 11.94
C ALA A 130 0.75 22.80 10.91
N HIS A 131 0.61 22.07 9.80
CA HIS A 131 -0.34 22.37 8.74
C HIS A 131 -1.79 22.30 9.23
N ALA A 132 -2.16 21.24 9.95
CA ALA A 132 -3.49 21.11 10.54
C ALA A 132 -3.78 22.22 11.56
N SER A 133 -2.76 22.64 12.31
CA SER A 133 -2.88 23.67 13.34
C SER A 133 -3.09 25.06 12.74
N ILE A 134 -2.37 25.40 11.67
CA ILE A 134 -2.49 26.68 10.96
C ILE A 134 -3.84 26.80 10.25
N LEU A 135 -4.31 25.72 9.62
CA LEU A 135 -5.54 25.76 8.84
C LEU A 135 -6.80 25.99 9.69
N ARG A 136 -6.75 25.66 10.99
CA ARG A 136 -7.92 25.58 11.87
C ARG A 136 -7.78 26.35 13.19
N ASP A 137 -6.75 27.18 13.26
CA ASP A 137 -6.43 27.99 14.44
C ASP A 137 -6.35 27.16 15.73
N TYR A 138 -5.58 26.07 15.69
CA TYR A 138 -5.31 25.29 16.90
C TYR A 138 -4.30 26.01 17.78
N VAL A 139 -4.42 25.83 19.09
CA VAL A 139 -3.56 26.47 20.09
C VAL A 139 -2.57 25.49 20.67
N ARG A 140 -1.38 26.00 20.98
CA ARG A 140 -0.33 25.20 21.64
C ARG A 140 -0.80 24.85 23.05
N PRO A 141 -0.86 23.57 23.43
CA PRO A 141 -1.22 23.19 24.79
C PRO A 141 -0.09 23.54 25.77
N GLU A 142 -0.48 23.94 26.98
CA GLU A 142 0.41 24.07 28.14
C GLU A 142 0.29 22.83 29.03
N PHE A 143 1.39 22.32 29.56
CA PHE A 143 1.36 21.21 30.50
C PHE A 143 1.52 21.76 31.92
N THR A 144 0.43 21.67 32.70
CA THR A 144 0.40 22.13 34.10
C THR A 144 -0.20 21.05 35.01
N GLY A 145 -0.35 21.36 36.30
CA GLY A 145 -1.10 20.50 37.23
C GLY A 145 -2.61 20.49 37.00
N THR A 146 -3.16 21.24 36.05
CA THR A 146 -4.61 21.41 35.87
C THR A 146 -5.05 21.17 34.43
N LEU A 147 -6.22 20.52 34.27
CA LEU A 147 -6.88 20.38 32.99
C LEU A 147 -7.84 21.56 32.83
N ALA A 148 -7.48 22.53 32.00
CA ALA A 148 -8.31 23.70 31.70
C ALA A 148 -8.38 23.91 30.20
N ILE A 149 -9.55 23.77 29.60
CA ILE A 149 -9.79 23.94 28.17
C ILE A 149 -10.85 25.03 28.03
N LYS A 150 -10.54 26.06 27.25
CA LYS A 150 -11.47 27.13 26.90
C LYS A 150 -11.88 27.00 25.44
N ALA A 151 -13.18 27.04 25.19
CA ALA A 151 -13.81 26.91 23.88
C ALA A 151 -13.27 25.71 23.09
N GLY A 152 -13.14 24.54 23.74
CA GLY A 152 -12.66 23.33 23.10
C GLY A 152 -13.66 22.84 22.05
N ARG A 153 -13.15 22.34 20.93
CA ARG A 153 -13.92 21.76 19.82
C ARG A 153 -13.56 20.28 19.64
N HIS A 154 -14.49 19.51 19.09
CA HIS A 154 -14.27 18.09 18.80
C HIS A 154 -13.55 17.91 17.45
N PRO A 155 -12.29 17.42 17.41
CA PRO A 155 -11.42 17.48 16.23
C PRO A 155 -11.94 16.73 15.00
N VAL A 156 -12.73 15.67 15.20
CA VAL A 156 -13.34 14.89 14.11
C VAL A 156 -14.64 15.53 13.61
N LEU A 157 -15.57 15.88 14.51
CA LEU A 157 -16.89 16.41 14.15
C LEU A 157 -16.79 17.78 13.46
N GLU A 158 -15.82 18.60 13.86
CA GLU A 158 -15.54 19.88 13.20
C GLU A 158 -15.21 19.73 11.71
N ASN A 159 -14.71 18.57 11.27
CA ASN A 159 -14.36 18.34 9.86
C ASN A 159 -15.53 17.81 9.04
N VAL A 160 -16.48 17.14 9.69
CA VAL A 160 -17.58 16.43 9.05
C VAL A 160 -18.83 17.31 8.98
N GLN A 161 -19.03 18.15 9.99
CA GLN A 161 -20.19 19.03 10.07
C GLN A 161 -19.86 20.42 9.51
N ALA A 162 -20.85 21.07 8.90
CA ALA A 162 -20.67 22.42 8.36
C ALA A 162 -20.26 23.41 9.48
N ALA A 163 -19.37 24.35 9.14
CA ALA A 163 -18.90 25.39 10.04
C ALA A 163 -20.08 26.11 10.72
N GLY A 164 -20.05 26.20 12.06
CA GLY A 164 -21.08 26.84 12.88
C GLY A 164 -22.10 25.90 13.54
N THR A 165 -22.04 24.60 13.29
CA THR A 165 -22.94 23.61 13.93
C THR A 165 -22.40 23.05 15.24
N LEU A 166 -21.08 23.09 15.46
CA LEU A 166 -20.46 22.57 16.67
C LEU A 166 -20.29 23.68 17.71
N VAL A 167 -20.93 23.51 18.86
CA VAL A 167 -20.81 24.45 19.99
C VAL A 167 -19.52 24.11 20.77
N PRO A 168 -18.58 25.06 20.91
CA PRO A 168 -17.38 24.84 21.71
C PRO A 168 -17.72 24.77 23.19
N ASN A 169 -16.96 23.98 23.95
CA ASN A 169 -17.21 23.73 25.37
C ASN A 169 -15.98 24.00 26.25
N ASP A 170 -16.22 24.56 27.43
CA ASP A 170 -15.20 24.76 28.45
C ASP A 170 -15.09 23.52 29.35
N VAL A 171 -13.88 23.29 29.88
CA VAL A 171 -13.56 22.18 30.77
C VAL A 171 -12.59 22.71 31.82
N TYR A 172 -12.86 22.48 33.10
CA TYR A 172 -11.95 22.86 34.17
C TYR A 172 -11.90 21.81 35.27
N CYS A 173 -10.76 21.15 35.44
CA CYS A 173 -10.52 20.12 36.43
C CYS A 173 -9.17 20.39 37.11
N CYS A 174 -9.20 20.56 38.42
CA CYS A 174 -8.01 20.71 39.28
C CYS A 174 -8.06 19.66 40.41
N GLU A 175 -7.05 19.62 41.27
CA GLU A 175 -7.01 18.67 42.39
C GLU A 175 -8.20 18.82 43.34
N ALA A 176 -8.67 20.06 43.54
CA ALA A 176 -9.85 20.33 44.37
C ALA A 176 -11.17 19.97 43.66
N SER A 177 -11.19 19.84 42.33
CA SER A 177 -12.38 19.56 41.52
C SER A 177 -12.14 18.43 40.51
N SER A 178 -11.56 17.32 41.01
CA SER A 178 -11.13 16.17 40.20
C SER A 178 -12.28 15.28 39.72
N PHE A 179 -13.47 15.43 40.32
CA PHE A 179 -14.67 14.65 40.00
C PHE A 179 -15.78 15.57 39.50
N GLN A 180 -16.30 15.29 38.29
CA GLN A 180 -17.35 16.07 37.66
C GLN A 180 -18.53 15.18 37.28
N ILE A 181 -19.73 15.65 37.59
CA ILE A 181 -20.97 14.99 37.20
C ILE A 181 -21.62 15.80 36.09
N VAL A 182 -21.65 15.25 34.88
CA VAL A 182 -22.29 15.90 33.71
C VAL A 182 -23.72 15.36 33.56
N GLN A 183 -24.70 16.20 33.86
CA GLN A 183 -26.13 15.88 33.73
C GLN A 183 -26.77 16.59 32.54
N GLY A 184 -27.88 16.04 32.04
CA GLY A 184 -28.64 16.61 30.92
C GLY A 184 -29.57 15.58 30.29
N GLN A 185 -30.38 16.00 29.32
CA GLN A 185 -31.27 15.10 28.57
C GLN A 185 -30.48 14.19 27.62
N ASN A 186 -31.08 13.08 27.18
CA ASN A 186 -30.47 12.25 26.14
C ASN A 186 -30.32 13.08 24.85
N MET A 187 -29.28 12.79 24.07
CA MET A 187 -28.92 13.53 22.85
C MET A 187 -28.45 14.99 23.05
N SER A 188 -28.26 15.46 24.29
CA SER A 188 -27.73 16.81 24.56
C SER A 188 -26.21 16.95 24.36
N GLY A 189 -25.55 15.99 23.69
CA GLY A 189 -24.10 16.03 23.41
C GLY A 189 -23.17 15.58 24.55
N LYS A 190 -23.67 15.04 25.68
CA LYS A 190 -22.83 14.62 26.82
C LYS A 190 -21.72 13.63 26.43
N SER A 191 -22.04 12.62 25.63
CA SER A 191 -21.05 11.63 25.16
C SER A 191 -20.03 12.25 24.20
N ILE A 192 -20.45 13.25 23.41
CA ILE A 192 -19.56 14.00 22.52
C ILE A 192 -18.59 14.85 23.34
N TYR A 193 -19.08 15.51 24.39
CA TYR A 193 -18.27 16.28 25.32
C TYR A 193 -17.18 15.44 26.00
N LEU A 194 -17.52 14.26 26.52
CA LEU A 194 -16.54 13.35 27.13
C LEU A 194 -15.50 12.84 26.13
N ARG A 195 -15.93 12.44 24.93
CA ARG A 195 -15.02 12.02 23.85
C ARG A 195 -14.11 13.15 23.39
N GLN A 196 -14.64 14.37 23.31
CA GLN A 196 -13.87 15.57 23.00
C GLN A 196 -12.74 15.75 24.00
N ILE A 197 -13.01 15.73 25.31
CA ILE A 197 -11.97 15.86 26.34
C ILE A 197 -10.87 14.82 26.15
N GLY A 198 -11.25 13.54 25.98
CA GLY A 198 -10.29 12.46 25.76
C GLY A 198 -9.43 12.66 24.51
N LEU A 199 -10.03 13.05 23.39
CA LEU A 199 -9.31 13.31 22.15
C LEU A 199 -8.36 14.52 22.26
N LEU A 200 -8.79 15.60 22.92
CA LEU A 200 -7.96 16.78 23.15
C LEU A 200 -6.73 16.43 24.00
N THR A 201 -6.91 15.62 25.05
CA THR A 201 -5.81 15.12 25.88
C THR A 201 -4.82 14.27 25.08
N VAL A 202 -5.32 13.35 24.23
CA VAL A 202 -4.45 12.53 23.37
C VAL A 202 -3.68 13.40 22.39
N MET A 203 -4.34 14.34 21.72
CA MET A 203 -3.69 15.26 20.78
C MET A 203 -2.57 16.06 21.46
N ALA A 204 -2.83 16.60 22.66
CA ALA A 204 -1.83 17.32 23.42
C ALA A 204 -0.63 16.42 23.77
N MET A 205 -0.87 15.22 24.29
CA MET A 205 0.19 14.27 24.66
C MET A 205 0.98 13.72 23.47
N CYS A 206 0.39 13.67 22.27
CA CYS A 206 1.10 13.36 21.03
C CYS A 206 2.01 14.50 20.54
N GLY A 207 1.95 15.69 21.17
CA GLY A 207 2.70 16.87 20.76
C GLY A 207 2.03 17.69 19.64
N CYS A 208 0.76 17.43 19.34
CA CYS A 208 -0.01 18.23 18.40
C CYS A 208 -0.70 19.41 19.12
N PHE A 209 -1.01 20.47 18.37
CA PHE A 209 -1.80 21.58 18.92
C PHE A 209 -3.27 21.15 18.99
N VAL A 210 -4.04 21.79 19.87
CA VAL A 210 -5.40 21.38 20.18
C VAL A 210 -6.43 22.39 19.64
N PRO A 211 -7.60 21.93 19.15
CA PRO A 211 -8.69 22.82 18.74
C PRO A 211 -9.40 23.43 19.96
N ALA A 212 -8.87 24.55 20.45
CA ALA A 212 -9.41 25.32 21.58
C ALA A 212 -8.95 26.78 21.47
N GLU A 213 -9.50 27.70 22.28
CA GLU A 213 -8.92 29.04 22.46
C GLU A 213 -7.75 29.03 23.45
N TYR A 214 -7.82 28.13 24.44
CA TYR A 214 -6.78 27.91 25.43
C TYR A 214 -6.85 26.46 25.90
N GLY A 215 -5.70 25.84 26.13
CA GLY A 215 -5.62 24.46 26.59
C GLY A 215 -4.44 24.25 27.53
N SER A 216 -4.75 23.97 28.79
CA SER A 216 -3.83 23.46 29.79
C SER A 216 -4.19 22.01 30.07
N PHE A 217 -3.21 21.12 30.03
CA PHE A 217 -3.39 19.69 30.22
C PHE A 217 -2.48 19.19 31.34
N ARG A 218 -2.93 18.15 32.03
CA ARG A 218 -2.10 17.38 32.95
C ARG A 218 -1.48 16.22 32.18
N LEU A 219 -0.30 15.78 32.59
CA LEU A 219 0.24 14.50 32.14
C LEU A 219 -0.56 13.36 32.78
N HIS A 220 -1.15 12.53 31.95
CA HIS A 220 -1.95 11.38 32.37
C HIS A 220 -1.21 10.09 32.03
N ASP A 221 -1.20 9.11 32.93
CA ASP A 221 -0.59 7.81 32.66
C ASP A 221 -1.51 6.91 31.81
N ALA A 222 -2.83 7.03 32.02
CA ALA A 222 -3.84 6.26 31.30
C ALA A 222 -5.11 7.08 31.06
N LEU A 223 -5.72 6.89 29.89
CA LEU A 223 -7.05 7.38 29.57
C LEU A 223 -8.02 6.19 29.65
N LEU A 224 -8.83 6.16 30.70
CA LEU A 224 -9.79 5.09 30.95
C LEU A 224 -11.20 5.57 30.60
N THR A 225 -11.90 4.81 29.76
CA THR A 225 -13.27 5.15 29.36
C THR A 225 -14.16 3.93 29.42
N ARG A 226 -15.32 4.07 30.04
CA ARG A 226 -16.47 3.20 29.79
C ARG A 226 -17.52 4.02 29.08
N LEU A 227 -17.72 3.71 27.81
CA LEU A 227 -18.84 4.18 27.02
C LEU A 227 -19.71 2.96 26.74
N SER A 228 -21.03 3.07 26.94
CA SER A 228 -21.96 2.05 26.50
C SER A 228 -21.91 2.02 24.97
N ASN A 229 -21.17 1.07 24.40
CA ASN A 229 -21.32 0.67 23.02
C ASN A 229 -22.20 -0.58 22.98
N ASP A 230 -23.03 -0.67 21.94
CA ASP A 230 -23.96 -1.77 21.72
C ASP A 230 -23.23 -3.13 21.68
N ASP A 231 -23.75 -4.06 22.48
CA ASP A 231 -23.64 -5.52 22.46
C ASP A 231 -22.41 -6.15 21.76
N ASP A 232 -21.42 -6.51 22.57
CA ASP A 232 -20.40 -7.49 22.21
C ASP A 232 -21.01 -8.90 22.25
N ILE A 233 -21.67 -9.31 21.15
CA ILE A 233 -22.33 -10.62 20.99
C ILE A 233 -21.36 -11.79 21.22
N GLU A 234 -20.05 -11.57 21.08
CA GLU A 234 -19.02 -12.60 21.20
C GLU A 234 -18.69 -12.97 22.67
N LYS A 235 -19.06 -12.14 23.65
CA LYS A 235 -18.92 -12.48 25.07
C LYS A 235 -20.25 -12.96 25.62
N SER A 236 -20.31 -14.23 26.06
CA SER A 236 -21.46 -14.85 26.74
C SER A 236 -21.74 -14.28 28.14
N LEU A 237 -21.48 -12.99 28.37
CA LEU A 237 -21.71 -12.26 29.61
C LEU A 237 -22.91 -11.35 29.45
N SER A 238 -23.69 -11.15 30.52
CA SER A 238 -24.76 -10.16 30.51
C SER A 238 -24.18 -8.75 30.31
N THR A 239 -24.96 -7.83 29.74
CA THR A 239 -24.57 -6.42 29.59
C THR A 239 -24.13 -5.83 30.93
N PHE A 240 -24.87 -6.09 32.01
CA PHE A 240 -24.50 -5.69 33.36
C PHE A 240 -23.16 -6.30 33.82
N ALA A 241 -22.92 -7.59 33.58
CA ALA A 241 -21.66 -8.22 33.96
C ALA A 241 -20.46 -7.61 33.21
N ASN A 242 -20.61 -7.33 31.92
CA ASN A 242 -19.60 -6.64 31.11
C ASN A 242 -19.33 -5.21 31.61
N GLU A 243 -20.39 -4.50 32.01
CA GLU A 243 -20.26 -3.16 32.60
C GLU A 243 -19.52 -3.20 33.93
N MET A 244 -19.87 -4.12 34.82
CA MET A 244 -19.21 -4.28 36.11
C MET A 244 -17.75 -4.70 35.96
N ALA A 245 -17.44 -5.59 35.01
CA ALA A 245 -16.06 -5.97 34.72
C ALA A 245 -15.22 -4.79 34.20
N SER A 246 -15.79 -3.95 33.33
CA SER A 246 -15.13 -2.75 32.85
C SER A 246 -14.92 -1.73 33.98
N CYS A 247 -15.90 -1.55 34.85
CA CYS A 247 -15.78 -0.71 36.04
C CYS A 247 -14.72 -1.22 37.01
N ALA A 248 -14.63 -2.55 37.22
CA ALA A 248 -13.60 -3.16 38.05
C ALA A 248 -12.20 -2.84 37.51
N MET A 249 -11.98 -2.99 36.20
CA MET A 249 -10.71 -2.58 35.57
C MET A 249 -10.39 -1.09 35.75
N ILE A 250 -11.40 -0.21 35.70
CA ILE A 250 -11.19 1.23 35.91
C ILE A 250 -10.79 1.55 37.35
N VAL A 251 -11.36 0.85 38.32
CA VAL A 251 -11.04 1.01 39.75
C VAL A 251 -9.76 0.29 40.14
N GLY A 252 -9.25 -0.62 39.29
CA GLY A 252 -8.07 -1.44 39.58
C GLY A 252 -8.35 -2.60 40.54
N LEU A 253 -9.59 -3.11 40.55
CA LEU A 253 -10.05 -4.30 41.29
C LEU A 253 -9.99 -5.54 40.38
#